data_AF-A0A6P8YAB1-F1
#
_entry.id   AF-A0A6P8YAB1-F1
#
_cell.length_a   1.000
_cell.length_b   1.000
_cell.length_c   1.000
_cell.angle_alpha   90.00
_cell.angle_beta   90.00
_cell.angle_gamma   90.00
#
_symmetry.space_group_name_H-M   'P 1'
#
loop_
_entity.id
_entity.type
_entity.pdbx_description
1 polymer ?
#
loop_
_entity_poly.entity_id
_entity_poly.type
_entity_poly.pdbx_seq_one_letter_code
_entity_poly.pdbx_strand_id
1 'polypeptide(L)'
;MGSLPQLSKDSSVAEVQAFLSGYTNLKPETLDCLRCNDIDGDMLLSFTDKILIENFSKDINYAQRQALMKIIEKFGNPAPPPADNLTTEEGASVTSIVVTDDSDDLGVRELGGYIDDNGILCCNSTNEAIMFDIHPCISSSIIKKRKKRESDVASKSKASKVDAYSVEPMDVLGILNDTEAGKKVRNFIKEKGGLDVSHQTSLLNILFRHVTVGRESPLKYYPESQVKISMAKGITKDFPELADEGDCPWASWLRIVKTKFETVQSKLPPEKKKNSKRVSSDKSSKAKGKAGPSSAGAKITTSDSQIEPDDITNSKKSWMRDAVPTSRNKDEISRALHATYQGRRNWILNERPTCTDILEEYPHLASYEGEMISEEFSRIEPLEVDIVPRFKKIANYIVKHCSLVKPDMFTEVNALFDIEELQALVLLPKLLTLTLNSKTAPQDHLEHFKLFKESIQKFPSSALLQIVPEGTDVESYDSVETRKDIPSPMFPFLLWTTKDRLSGKMYLKIDKKTFLVGSVDNVNAGEIVIKAIALAMKAHFVFNLAYHPYMRAVFNYFECLAGINQNPLVTVSKLNAAVRALVQK
;
A
#
# COMPACT_ATOMS: atom_id res chain seq x y z
N MET A 1 -24.12 -30.99 -28.01
CA MET A 1 -23.61 -30.76 -26.63
C MET A 1 -24.81 -30.87 -25.71
N GLY A 2 -24.82 -31.83 -24.79
CA GLY A 2 -25.93 -31.99 -23.84
C GLY A 2 -26.00 -30.79 -22.89
N SER A 3 -27.21 -30.33 -22.57
CA SER A 3 -27.42 -29.30 -21.54
C SER A 3 -26.85 -29.81 -20.22
N LEU A 4 -25.97 -29.02 -19.59
CA LEU A 4 -25.51 -29.30 -18.23
C LEU A 4 -26.72 -29.38 -17.29
N PRO A 5 -26.76 -30.33 -16.34
CA PRO A 5 -27.83 -30.42 -15.35
C PRO A 5 -27.99 -29.08 -14.62
N GLN A 6 -29.22 -28.58 -14.49
CA GLN A 6 -29.48 -27.41 -13.67
C GLN A 6 -29.49 -27.83 -12.20
N LEU A 7 -28.63 -27.20 -11.39
CA LEU A 7 -28.62 -27.37 -9.94
C LEU A 7 -29.87 -26.71 -9.34
N SER A 8 -30.65 -27.48 -8.60
CA SER A 8 -31.84 -27.04 -7.87
C SER A 8 -31.79 -27.58 -6.43
N LYS A 9 -32.68 -27.09 -5.55
CA LYS A 9 -32.81 -27.65 -4.19
C LYS A 9 -33.16 -29.13 -4.18
N ASP A 10 -33.90 -29.59 -5.18
CA ASP A 10 -34.33 -30.99 -5.30
C ASP A 10 -33.28 -31.88 -5.98
N SER A 11 -32.09 -31.36 -6.28
CA SER A 11 -31.02 -32.14 -6.93
C SER A 11 -30.51 -33.23 -5.97
N SER A 12 -30.47 -34.47 -6.45
CA SER A 12 -29.89 -35.60 -5.74
C SER A 12 -28.37 -35.45 -5.58
N VAL A 13 -27.78 -36.20 -4.63
CA VAL A 13 -26.32 -36.26 -4.43
C VAL A 13 -25.58 -36.58 -5.74
N ALA A 14 -26.12 -37.49 -6.56
CA ALA A 14 -25.53 -37.85 -7.85
C ALA A 14 -25.56 -36.69 -8.86
N GLU A 15 -26.65 -35.92 -8.90
CA GLU A 15 -26.79 -34.75 -9.77
C GLU A 15 -25.88 -33.60 -9.32
N VAL A 16 -25.76 -33.39 -8.00
CA VAL A 16 -24.79 -32.43 -7.42
C VAL A 16 -23.36 -32.80 -7.80
N GLN A 17 -22.98 -34.07 -7.68
CA GLN A 17 -21.65 -34.54 -8.07
C GLN A 17 -21.37 -34.37 -9.55
N ALA A 18 -22.33 -34.76 -10.41
CA ALA A 18 -22.22 -34.57 -11.86
C ALA A 18 -22.07 -33.07 -12.21
N PHE A 19 -22.86 -32.21 -11.57
CA PHE A 19 -22.80 -30.77 -11.75
C PHE A 19 -21.44 -30.18 -11.34
N LEU A 20 -20.96 -30.50 -10.14
CA LEU A 20 -19.70 -29.98 -9.62
C LEU A 20 -18.47 -30.53 -10.34
N SER A 21 -18.55 -31.75 -10.90
CA SER A 21 -17.47 -32.34 -11.70
C SER A 21 -17.17 -31.57 -13.00
N GLY A 22 -18.12 -30.74 -13.47
CA GLY A 22 -17.91 -29.85 -14.61
C GLY A 22 -17.00 -28.65 -14.33
N TYR A 23 -16.60 -28.40 -13.09
CA TYR A 23 -15.80 -27.25 -12.69
C TYR A 23 -14.33 -27.62 -12.48
N THR A 24 -13.44 -27.15 -13.36
CA THR A 24 -11.99 -27.41 -13.31
C THR A 24 -11.29 -26.84 -12.06
N ASN A 25 -11.93 -25.92 -11.36
CA ASN A 25 -11.37 -25.27 -10.17
C ASN A 25 -11.69 -26.01 -8.85
N LEU A 26 -12.52 -27.05 -8.88
CA LEU A 26 -12.75 -27.93 -7.73
C LEU A 26 -11.80 -29.13 -7.83
N LYS A 27 -11.06 -29.39 -6.75
CA LYS A 27 -10.20 -30.56 -6.70
C LYS A 27 -11.05 -31.83 -6.54
N PRO A 28 -10.62 -32.98 -7.09
CA PRO A 28 -11.32 -34.26 -6.90
C PRO A 28 -11.57 -34.60 -5.43
N GLU A 29 -10.63 -34.27 -4.54
CA GLU A 29 -10.76 -34.51 -3.09
C GLU A 29 -11.97 -33.77 -2.49
N THR A 30 -12.27 -32.56 -2.98
CA THR A 30 -13.43 -31.79 -2.53
C THR A 30 -14.74 -32.44 -2.98
N LEU A 31 -14.78 -32.96 -4.21
CA LEU A 31 -15.95 -33.67 -4.74
C LEU A 31 -16.20 -34.96 -3.96
N ASP A 32 -15.16 -35.75 -3.72
CA ASP A 32 -15.23 -36.98 -2.95
C ASP A 32 -15.68 -36.69 -1.51
N CYS A 33 -15.18 -35.63 -0.89
CA CYS A 33 -15.61 -35.19 0.45
C CYS A 33 -17.11 -34.87 0.49
N LEU A 34 -17.63 -34.10 -0.47
CA LEU A 34 -19.06 -33.77 -0.53
C LEU A 34 -19.92 -35.02 -0.82
N ARG A 35 -19.41 -35.96 -1.63
CA ARG A 35 -20.11 -37.23 -1.91
C ARG A 35 -20.19 -38.10 -0.66
N CYS A 36 -19.09 -38.24 0.09
CA CYS A 36 -19.04 -39.08 1.28
C CYS A 36 -19.88 -38.54 2.45
N ASN A 37 -20.30 -37.28 2.39
CA ASN A 37 -21.19 -36.66 3.37
C ASN A 37 -22.63 -36.52 2.85
N ASP A 38 -22.98 -37.22 1.77
CA ASP A 38 -24.33 -37.26 1.18
C ASP A 38 -24.94 -35.86 0.94
N ILE A 39 -24.13 -34.92 0.45
CA ILE A 39 -24.57 -33.54 0.21
C ILE A 39 -25.45 -33.45 -1.04
N ASP A 40 -26.74 -33.21 -0.84
CA ASP A 40 -27.74 -32.95 -1.87
C ASP A 40 -27.85 -31.46 -2.24
N GLY A 41 -28.75 -31.13 -3.16
CA GLY A 41 -28.93 -29.79 -3.70
C GLY A 41 -29.34 -28.76 -2.64
N ASP A 42 -30.26 -29.11 -1.74
CA ASP A 42 -30.71 -28.21 -0.67
C ASP A 42 -29.58 -27.96 0.34
N MET A 43 -28.86 -29.02 0.75
CA MET A 43 -27.71 -28.89 1.63
C MET A 43 -26.62 -28.03 1.00
N LEU A 44 -26.25 -28.29 -0.26
CA LEU A 44 -25.22 -27.53 -0.97
C LEU A 44 -25.60 -26.04 -1.08
N LEU A 45 -26.84 -25.74 -1.42
CA LEU A 45 -27.31 -24.35 -1.56
C LEU A 45 -27.50 -23.64 -0.22
N SER A 46 -27.63 -24.39 0.88
CA SER A 46 -27.68 -23.84 2.24
C SER A 46 -26.30 -23.52 2.84
N PHE A 47 -25.21 -23.94 2.19
CA PHE A 47 -23.87 -23.76 2.72
C PHE A 47 -23.50 -22.29 2.90
N THR A 48 -22.97 -22.00 4.08
CA THR A 48 -22.29 -20.75 4.42
C THR A 48 -20.82 -21.06 4.70
N ASP A 49 -19.95 -20.05 4.64
CA ASP A 49 -18.53 -20.23 4.97
C ASP A 49 -18.35 -20.80 6.39
N LYS A 50 -19.24 -20.43 7.32
CA LYS A 50 -19.30 -20.98 8.67
C LYS A 50 -19.59 -22.49 8.68
N ILE A 51 -20.62 -22.94 7.95
CA ILE A 51 -20.98 -24.37 7.83
C ILE A 51 -19.83 -25.17 7.22
N LEU A 52 -19.15 -24.61 6.22
CA LEU A 52 -18.00 -25.24 5.59
C LEU A 52 -16.79 -25.37 6.52
N ILE A 53 -16.54 -24.36 7.37
CA ILE A 53 -15.46 -24.42 8.37
C ILE A 53 -15.80 -25.42 9.47
N GLU A 54 -17.03 -25.39 9.98
CA GLU A 54 -17.45 -26.24 11.10
C GLU A 54 -17.45 -27.73 10.70
N ASN A 55 -17.93 -28.06 9.51
CA ASN A 55 -18.14 -29.46 9.12
C ASN A 55 -17.04 -30.02 8.20
N PHE A 56 -16.28 -29.17 7.50
CA PHE A 56 -15.34 -29.63 6.46
C PHE A 56 -13.93 -29.01 6.57
N SER A 57 -13.57 -28.38 7.68
CA SER A 57 -12.26 -27.69 7.83
C SER A 57 -11.03 -28.59 7.67
N LYS A 58 -11.16 -29.90 7.87
CA LYS A 58 -10.06 -30.87 7.71
C LYS A 58 -9.84 -31.29 6.26
N ASP A 59 -10.91 -31.32 5.47
CA ASP A 59 -10.94 -31.93 4.13
C ASP A 59 -11.06 -30.89 3.00
N ILE A 60 -11.62 -29.71 3.31
CA ILE A 60 -11.80 -28.59 2.37
C ILE A 60 -11.04 -27.37 2.88
N ASN A 61 -9.91 -27.06 2.23
CA ASN A 61 -9.07 -25.91 2.57
C ASN A 61 -9.73 -24.57 2.15
N TYR A 62 -9.14 -23.45 2.56
CA TYR A 62 -9.69 -22.12 2.31
C TYR A 62 -9.94 -21.84 0.82
N ALA A 63 -9.01 -22.19 -0.07
CA ALA A 63 -9.16 -21.94 -1.50
C ALA A 63 -10.32 -22.77 -2.10
N GLN A 64 -10.46 -24.03 -1.68
CA GLN A 64 -11.56 -24.90 -2.11
C GLN A 64 -12.92 -24.39 -1.60
N ARG A 65 -12.99 -23.91 -0.35
CA ARG A 65 -14.23 -23.30 0.19
C ARG A 65 -14.65 -22.07 -0.62
N GLN A 66 -13.71 -21.19 -0.94
CA GLN A 66 -14.00 -20.00 -1.75
C GLN A 66 -14.44 -20.35 -3.18
N ALA A 67 -13.87 -21.41 -3.78
CA ALA A 67 -14.33 -21.92 -5.07
C ALA A 67 -15.77 -22.47 -5.00
N LEU A 68 -16.10 -23.22 -3.94
CA LEU A 68 -17.43 -23.78 -3.72
C LEU A 68 -18.47 -22.68 -3.46
N MET A 69 -18.15 -21.68 -2.63
CA MET A 69 -19.03 -20.54 -2.35
C MET A 69 -19.35 -19.73 -3.62
N LYS A 70 -18.38 -19.51 -4.51
CA LYS A 70 -18.63 -18.84 -5.81
C LYS A 70 -19.59 -19.64 -6.70
N ILE A 71 -19.54 -20.97 -6.64
CA ILE A 71 -20.48 -21.82 -7.37
C ILE A 71 -21.86 -21.67 -6.73
N ILE A 72 -21.98 -21.79 -5.41
CA ILE A 72 -23.26 -21.64 -4.70
C ILE A 72 -23.89 -20.27 -4.95
N GLU A 73 -23.13 -19.17 -4.87
CA GLU A 73 -23.62 -17.81 -5.14
C GLU A 73 -24.17 -17.65 -6.57
N LYS A 74 -23.56 -18.34 -7.54
CA LYS A 74 -23.97 -18.25 -8.95
C LYS A 74 -25.31 -18.95 -9.21
N PHE A 75 -25.70 -19.94 -8.41
CA PHE A 75 -26.90 -20.76 -8.64
C PHE A 75 -27.95 -20.68 -7.53
N GLY A 76 -27.60 -20.15 -6.36
CA GLY A 76 -28.50 -19.97 -5.22
C GLY A 76 -29.47 -18.79 -5.34
N ASN A 77 -29.23 -17.87 -6.28
CA ASN A 77 -30.11 -16.72 -6.55
C ASN A 77 -30.64 -16.77 -8.00
N PRO A 78 -31.76 -17.45 -8.27
CA PRO A 78 -32.45 -17.26 -9.53
C PRO A 78 -32.95 -15.81 -9.60
N ALA A 79 -32.57 -15.09 -10.67
CA ALA A 79 -33.13 -13.77 -10.95
C ALA A 79 -34.67 -13.87 -11.03
N PRO A 80 -35.43 -12.88 -10.54
CA PRO A 80 -36.87 -12.89 -10.69
C PRO A 80 -37.23 -12.92 -12.19
N PRO A 81 -38.28 -13.66 -12.60
CA PRO A 81 -38.73 -13.57 -13.97
C PRO A 81 -39.18 -12.13 -14.29
N PRO A 82 -38.98 -11.65 -15.53
CA PRO A 82 -39.39 -10.30 -15.90
C PRO A 82 -40.91 -10.19 -15.77
N ALA A 83 -41.36 -9.20 -15.00
CA ALA A 83 -42.77 -8.91 -14.82
C ALA A 83 -43.34 -8.34 -16.13
N ASP A 84 -44.27 -9.07 -16.73
CA ASP A 84 -45.11 -8.58 -17.82
C ASP A 84 -46.04 -7.46 -17.32
N ASN A 85 -46.19 -6.46 -18.18
CA ASN A 85 -47.02 -5.27 -17.98
C ASN A 85 -48.49 -5.61 -17.68
N LEU A 86 -49.06 -5.03 -16.62
CA LEU A 86 -50.51 -4.81 -16.46
C LEU A 86 -50.78 -3.53 -15.63
N THR A 87 -51.25 -2.53 -16.37
CA THR A 87 -52.25 -1.47 -16.07
C THR A 87 -52.69 -1.15 -14.63
N THR A 88 -52.58 0.15 -14.32
CA THR A 88 -53.51 1.06 -13.59
C THR A 88 -54.66 0.45 -12.76
N GLU A 89 -54.72 0.85 -11.49
CA GLU A 89 -55.94 1.40 -10.89
C GLU A 89 -55.67 2.25 -9.63
N GLU A 90 -56.64 3.11 -9.33
CA GLU A 90 -56.60 4.30 -8.49
C GLU A 90 -56.66 4.05 -6.97
N GLY A 91 -56.23 5.06 -6.21
CA GLY A 91 -56.97 5.55 -5.04
C GLY A 91 -56.51 5.07 -3.65
N ALA A 92 -55.90 5.97 -2.87
CA ALA A 92 -56.40 6.37 -1.55
C ALA A 92 -55.54 7.45 -0.89
N SER A 93 -56.25 8.49 -0.42
CA SER A 93 -55.86 9.60 0.45
C SER A 93 -55.47 9.14 1.86
N VAL A 94 -54.43 9.75 2.47
CA VAL A 94 -54.39 10.08 3.91
C VAL A 94 -53.51 11.32 4.16
N THR A 95 -54.20 12.39 4.55
CA THR A 95 -53.90 13.49 5.49
C THR A 95 -52.47 13.84 5.92
N SER A 96 -52.15 15.11 5.63
CA SER A 96 -51.26 16.03 6.33
C SER A 96 -51.44 16.05 7.86
N ILE A 97 -50.33 16.08 8.59
CA ILE A 97 -50.24 16.59 9.96
C ILE A 97 -49.21 17.71 9.98
N VAL A 98 -49.71 18.93 10.21
CA VAL A 98 -48.94 20.09 10.64
C VAL A 98 -48.84 20.00 12.16
N VAL A 99 -47.62 20.04 12.70
CA VAL A 99 -47.37 20.42 14.10
C VAL A 99 -46.47 21.64 14.07
N THR A 100 -47.07 22.79 14.36
CA THR A 100 -46.39 23.94 14.94
C THR A 100 -46.33 23.72 16.44
N ASP A 101 -45.16 23.82 17.06
CA ASP A 101 -45.08 24.49 18.37
C ASP A 101 -43.68 25.04 18.65
N ASP A 102 -43.68 26.27 19.14
CA ASP A 102 -42.55 27.04 19.61
C ASP A 102 -42.15 26.56 21.02
N SER A 103 -40.87 26.31 21.27
CA SER A 103 -40.30 26.50 22.62
C SER A 103 -38.78 26.59 22.58
N ASP A 104 -38.29 27.77 22.96
CA ASP A 104 -36.96 27.98 23.52
C ASP A 104 -36.81 27.12 24.80
N ASP A 105 -35.85 26.18 24.80
CA ASP A 105 -35.22 25.75 26.05
C ASP A 105 -33.78 25.28 25.80
N LEU A 106 -32.83 26.06 26.31
CA LEU A 106 -31.40 25.76 26.32
C LEU A 106 -31.11 24.65 27.34
N GLY A 107 -31.32 23.41 26.92
CA GLY A 107 -30.91 22.23 27.69
C GLY A 107 -29.38 22.06 27.69
N VAL A 108 -28.69 22.69 28.65
CA VAL A 108 -27.31 22.32 29.02
C VAL A 108 -27.35 20.89 29.57
N ARG A 109 -26.93 19.91 28.77
CA ARG A 109 -26.61 18.57 29.28
C ARG A 109 -25.21 18.61 29.89
N GLU A 110 -25.13 18.74 31.21
CA GLU A 110 -23.89 18.48 31.95
C GLU A 110 -23.52 17.00 31.84
N LEU A 111 -22.46 16.70 31.10
CA LEU A 111 -21.77 15.41 31.14
C LEU A 111 -20.93 15.37 32.42
N GLY A 112 -21.48 14.75 33.46
CA GLY A 112 -20.73 14.41 34.68
C GLY A 112 -19.71 13.30 34.38
N GLY A 113 -18.44 13.65 34.39
CA GLY A 113 -17.31 12.71 34.47
C GLY A 113 -16.41 13.14 35.62
N TYR A 114 -15.76 12.18 36.27
CA TYR A 114 -14.71 12.47 37.25
C TYR A 114 -13.35 12.07 36.67
N ILE A 115 -12.31 12.75 37.17
CA ILE A 115 -10.93 12.44 36.87
C ILE A 115 -10.40 11.66 38.07
N ASP A 116 -9.91 10.45 37.85
CA ASP A 116 -9.32 9.66 38.93
C ASP A 116 -7.93 10.16 39.32
N ASP A 117 -7.36 9.58 40.37
CA ASP A 117 -6.05 9.96 40.91
C ASP A 117 -4.88 9.71 39.93
N ASN A 118 -5.15 9.09 38.77
CA ASN A 118 -4.20 8.89 37.68
C ASN A 118 -4.42 9.85 36.49
N GLY A 119 -5.37 10.78 36.59
CA GLY A 119 -5.65 11.78 35.56
C GLY A 119 -6.48 11.26 34.38
N ILE A 120 -7.22 10.16 34.54
CA ILE A 120 -8.06 9.57 33.49
C ILE A 120 -9.50 10.06 33.65
N LEU A 121 -10.08 10.61 32.58
CA LEU A 121 -11.49 10.99 32.53
C LEU A 121 -12.35 9.73 32.34
N CYS A 122 -13.06 9.33 33.38
CA CYS A 122 -13.98 8.19 33.34
C CYS A 122 -15.39 8.68 32.98
N CYS A 123 -15.89 8.26 31.81
CA CYS A 123 -17.26 8.52 31.37
C CYS A 123 -18.15 7.31 31.71
N ASN A 124 -19.35 7.54 32.25
CA ASN A 124 -20.33 6.47 32.46
C ASN A 124 -20.95 6.04 31.12
N SER A 125 -20.33 5.07 30.44
CA SER A 125 -21.06 4.17 29.55
C SER A 125 -20.41 2.78 29.53
N THR A 126 -21.26 1.78 29.77
CA THR A 126 -20.95 0.35 29.77
C THR A 126 -20.75 -0.13 28.33
N ASN A 127 -19.51 -0.36 27.90
CA ASN A 127 -19.07 -1.64 27.33
C ASN A 127 -17.62 -1.56 26.84
N GLU A 128 -16.82 -2.46 27.43
CA GLU A 128 -15.55 -3.05 27.01
C GLU A 128 -14.49 -2.15 26.35
N ALA A 129 -13.47 -1.88 27.16
CA ALA A 129 -12.19 -1.31 26.77
C ALA A 129 -11.42 -2.23 25.82
N ILE A 130 -11.13 -1.74 24.62
CA ILE A 130 -10.08 -2.29 23.75
C ILE A 130 -8.90 -1.32 23.82
N MET A 131 -7.76 -1.82 24.33
CA MET A 131 -6.48 -1.10 24.35
C MET A 131 -6.09 -0.69 22.92
N PHE A 132 -5.74 0.59 22.77
CA PHE A 132 -5.19 1.13 21.54
C PHE A 132 -3.70 0.80 21.42
N ASP A 133 -3.35 -0.25 20.67
CA ASP A 133 -1.99 -0.39 20.12
C ASP A 133 -1.87 0.50 18.87
N ILE A 134 -1.46 1.75 19.07
CA ILE A 134 -1.02 2.62 17.99
C ILE A 134 0.43 2.26 17.66
N HIS A 135 0.62 1.40 16.66
CA HIS A 135 1.90 1.33 15.97
C HIS A 135 2.19 2.69 15.31
N PRO A 136 3.31 3.37 15.64
CA PRO A 136 3.73 4.50 14.86
C PRO A 136 4.28 3.95 13.53
N CYS A 137 3.49 3.99 12.44
CA CYS A 137 4.08 3.87 11.10
C CYS A 137 4.87 5.16 10.85
N ILE A 138 6.11 5.09 11.27
CA ILE A 138 7.23 5.89 10.82
C ILE A 138 7.64 5.19 9.50
N SER A 139 7.40 5.83 8.34
CA SER A 139 8.36 5.66 7.24
C SER A 139 9.72 5.90 7.86
N SER A 140 10.68 4.97 7.73
CA SER A 140 11.93 4.80 8.49
C SER A 140 12.95 5.95 8.36
N SER A 141 12.45 7.17 8.31
CA SER A 141 13.07 8.39 7.93
C SER A 141 12.56 9.47 8.86
N ILE A 142 13.37 9.84 9.86
CA ILE A 142 13.49 11.16 10.53
C ILE A 142 13.81 10.96 12.05
N ILE A 143 14.54 11.93 12.64
CA ILE A 143 14.92 12.15 14.06
C ILE A 143 16.39 11.79 14.43
N LYS A 144 17.41 12.67 14.19
CA LYS A 144 17.86 13.81 15.04
C LYS A 144 19.12 14.54 14.51
N LYS A 145 19.19 15.83 14.85
CA LYS A 145 20.22 16.85 14.56
C LYS A 145 21.42 16.85 15.53
N ARG A 146 22.60 17.09 14.94
CA ARG A 146 23.81 17.89 15.30
C ARG A 146 24.07 18.38 16.76
N LYS A 147 25.28 18.07 17.29
CA LYS A 147 26.25 19.01 17.92
C LYS A 147 27.67 18.42 17.96
N LYS A 148 28.66 19.25 18.28
CA LYS A 148 30.03 19.39 17.74
C LYS A 148 31.13 18.84 18.69
N ARG A 149 32.29 18.45 18.10
CA ARG A 149 33.72 18.53 18.52
C ARG A 149 34.55 17.26 18.81
N GLU A 150 35.72 17.29 18.15
CA GLU A 150 37.11 16.90 18.53
C GLU A 150 37.62 15.43 18.49
N SER A 151 38.44 15.19 17.43
CA SER A 151 39.77 14.56 17.32
C SER A 151 40.07 13.13 17.86
N ASP A 152 40.49 12.22 16.97
CA ASP A 152 41.91 11.84 16.72
C ASP A 152 42.13 10.45 16.04
N VAL A 153 42.91 10.48 14.95
CA VAL A 153 44.00 9.60 14.46
C VAL A 153 43.83 8.05 14.25
N ALA A 154 43.85 7.70 12.94
CA ALA A 154 44.57 6.62 12.21
C ALA A 154 44.25 5.10 12.35
N SER A 155 43.94 4.46 11.21
CA SER A 155 44.87 3.67 10.35
C SER A 155 44.13 2.61 9.50
N LYS A 156 44.51 2.49 8.21
CA LYS A 156 43.82 1.71 7.13
C LYS A 156 44.51 0.37 6.87
N SER A 157 43.74 -0.65 6.44
CA SER A 157 44.24 -1.78 5.62
C SER A 157 43.20 -2.24 4.58
N LYS A 158 43.67 -2.53 3.36
CA LYS A 158 42.90 -2.92 2.15
C LYS A 158 42.53 -4.41 2.18
N ALA A 159 41.31 -4.78 1.74
CA ALA A 159 40.90 -6.17 1.53
C ALA A 159 40.16 -6.35 0.18
N SER A 160 40.41 -7.47 -0.49
CA SER A 160 39.93 -7.88 -1.81
C SER A 160 38.40 -8.02 -1.88
N LYS A 161 37.79 -7.66 -3.01
CA LYS A 161 36.34 -7.85 -3.27
C LYS A 161 36.04 -9.35 -3.49
N VAL A 162 35.41 -9.97 -2.50
CA VAL A 162 34.75 -11.29 -2.58
C VAL A 162 33.35 -11.08 -3.16
N ASP A 163 32.91 -11.95 -4.07
CA ASP A 163 31.55 -11.96 -4.60
C ASP A 163 30.54 -12.02 -3.46
N ALA A 164 29.68 -11.00 -3.37
CA ALA A 164 28.83 -10.75 -2.22
C ALA A 164 27.76 -11.85 -2.02
N TYR A 165 27.54 -12.72 -3.01
CA TYR A 165 26.57 -13.81 -2.95
C TYR A 165 27.19 -15.21 -2.87
N SER A 166 28.52 -15.33 -2.90
CA SER A 166 29.25 -16.59 -2.70
C SER A 166 29.33 -16.96 -1.20
N VAL A 167 28.18 -17.11 -0.56
CA VAL A 167 28.07 -17.55 0.85
C VAL A 167 27.47 -18.94 0.93
N GLU A 168 28.09 -19.78 1.75
CA GLU A 168 27.61 -21.12 2.05
C GLU A 168 26.30 -21.11 2.84
N PRO A 169 25.36 -22.02 2.53
CA PRO A 169 24.10 -22.16 3.23
C PRO A 169 24.31 -22.61 4.68
N MET A 170 23.54 -22.02 5.60
CA MET A 170 23.49 -22.41 7.00
C MET A 170 22.84 -23.79 7.16
N ASP A 171 23.33 -24.62 8.08
CA ASP A 171 22.71 -25.91 8.44
C ASP A 171 21.47 -25.68 9.33
N VAL A 172 20.38 -25.28 8.71
CA VAL A 172 19.11 -24.97 9.37
C VAL A 172 18.50 -26.23 9.97
N LEU A 173 18.60 -27.36 9.29
CA LEU A 173 18.08 -28.64 9.75
C LEU A 173 18.78 -29.08 11.04
N GLY A 174 20.11 -28.98 11.09
CA GLY A 174 20.90 -29.23 12.30
C GLY A 174 20.44 -28.35 13.46
N ILE A 175 20.33 -27.04 13.23
CA ILE A 175 19.89 -26.06 14.24
C ILE A 175 18.48 -26.36 14.77
N LEU A 176 17.56 -26.79 13.90
CA LEU A 176 16.19 -27.13 14.31
C LEU A 176 16.14 -28.43 15.11
N ASN A 177 17.04 -29.38 14.86
CA ASN A 177 17.08 -30.64 15.61
C ASN A 177 17.54 -30.45 17.06
N ASP A 178 18.27 -29.37 17.34
CA ASP A 178 18.79 -29.05 18.67
C ASP A 178 17.72 -28.60 19.69
N THR A 179 16.50 -28.29 19.24
CA THR A 179 15.44 -27.80 20.12
C THR A 179 14.10 -28.50 19.87
N GLU A 180 13.33 -28.75 20.93
CA GLU A 180 11.97 -29.30 20.79
C GLU A 180 11.05 -28.40 19.96
N ALA A 181 11.22 -27.08 20.07
CA ALA A 181 10.50 -26.12 19.23
C ALA A 181 10.90 -26.26 17.74
N GLY A 182 12.17 -26.51 17.44
CA GLY A 182 12.65 -26.71 16.08
C GLY A 182 12.19 -28.04 15.48
N LYS A 183 12.16 -29.12 16.28
CA LYS A 183 11.57 -30.39 15.87
C LYS A 183 10.09 -30.26 15.50
N LYS A 184 9.32 -29.45 16.24
CA LYS A 184 7.91 -29.15 15.91
C LYS A 184 7.77 -28.42 14.57
N VAL A 185 8.58 -27.38 14.35
CA VAL A 185 8.61 -26.65 13.06
C VAL A 185 8.95 -27.59 11.91
N ARG A 186 9.99 -28.42 12.06
CA ARG A 186 10.42 -29.39 11.05
C ARG A 186 9.33 -30.41 10.74
N ASN A 187 8.67 -30.97 11.75
CA ASN A 187 7.59 -31.93 11.55
C ASN A 187 6.40 -31.28 10.85
N PHE A 188 6.06 -30.03 11.21
CA PHE A 188 5.01 -29.27 10.54
C PHE A 188 5.32 -29.06 9.05
N ILE A 189 6.56 -28.67 8.72
CA ILE A 189 6.98 -28.51 7.31
C ILE A 189 6.84 -29.84 6.56
N LYS A 190 7.29 -30.95 7.16
CA LYS A 190 7.16 -32.29 6.56
C LYS A 190 5.71 -32.72 6.31
N GLU A 191 4.81 -32.37 7.22
CA GLU A 191 3.39 -32.75 7.13
C GLU A 191 2.58 -31.86 6.19
N LYS A 192 2.94 -30.58 6.06
CA LYS A 192 2.13 -29.58 5.35
C LYS A 192 2.77 -29.04 4.06
N GLY A 193 4.05 -29.31 3.82
CA GLY A 193 4.79 -28.78 2.68
C GLY A 193 4.91 -27.25 2.70
N GLY A 194 4.81 -26.64 3.89
CA GLY A 194 4.71 -25.19 4.03
C GLY A 194 4.78 -24.73 5.48
N LEU A 195 4.73 -23.42 5.69
CA LEU A 195 4.73 -22.79 7.02
C LEU A 195 3.56 -21.83 7.16
N ASP A 196 2.86 -21.91 8.28
CA ASP A 196 2.00 -20.82 8.73
C ASP A 196 2.83 -19.71 9.42
N VAL A 197 2.17 -18.60 9.75
CA VAL A 197 2.81 -17.43 10.38
C VAL A 197 3.45 -17.77 11.73
N SER A 198 2.85 -18.69 12.50
CA SER A 198 3.33 -19.09 13.83
C SER A 198 4.62 -19.91 13.73
N HIS A 199 4.64 -20.92 12.88
CA HIS A 199 5.79 -21.79 12.67
C HIS A 199 6.93 -21.06 11.96
N GLN A 200 6.62 -20.15 11.02
CA GLN A 200 7.61 -19.25 10.42
C GLN A 200 8.24 -18.35 11.50
N THR A 201 7.44 -17.78 12.40
CA THR A 201 7.97 -16.97 13.51
C THR A 201 8.86 -17.78 14.44
N SER A 202 8.46 -19.02 14.74
CA SER A 202 9.23 -19.95 15.58
C SER A 202 10.56 -20.32 14.92
N LEU A 203 10.56 -20.71 13.64
CA LEU A 203 11.74 -20.99 12.81
C LEU A 203 12.76 -19.86 12.92
N LEU A 204 12.32 -18.62 12.63
CA LEU A 204 13.19 -17.45 12.61
C LEU A 204 13.73 -17.11 14.01
N ASN A 205 12.95 -17.31 15.07
CA ASN A 205 13.41 -17.08 16.45
C ASN A 205 14.51 -18.09 16.85
N ILE A 206 14.38 -19.35 16.44
CA ILE A 206 15.38 -20.39 16.71
C ILE A 206 16.69 -20.07 15.98
N LEU A 207 16.60 -19.77 14.68
CA LEU A 207 17.77 -19.39 13.87
C LEU A 207 18.43 -18.11 14.38
N PHE A 208 17.63 -17.11 14.77
CA PHE A 208 18.13 -15.90 15.40
C PHE A 208 18.90 -16.21 16.68
N ARG A 209 18.33 -17.06 17.55
CA ARG A 209 18.97 -17.45 18.81
C ARG A 209 20.28 -18.17 18.54
N HIS A 210 20.29 -19.11 17.61
CA HIS A 210 21.51 -19.84 17.24
C HIS A 210 22.64 -18.89 16.80
N VAL A 211 22.33 -17.92 15.93
CA VAL A 211 23.31 -16.93 15.44
C VAL A 211 23.80 -15.96 16.52
N THR A 212 23.05 -15.82 17.61
CA THR A 212 23.37 -14.92 18.73
C THR A 212 23.97 -15.63 19.95
N VAL A 213 23.93 -16.96 20.02
CA VAL A 213 24.54 -17.77 21.09
C VAL A 213 26.06 -17.69 21.00
N GLY A 214 26.74 -17.43 22.13
CA GLY A 214 28.20 -17.38 22.23
C GLY A 214 28.85 -16.01 22.00
N ARG A 215 28.08 -14.95 21.74
CA ARG A 215 28.58 -13.57 21.66
C ARG A 215 28.20 -12.81 22.93
N GLU A 216 29.10 -11.98 23.48
CA GLU A 216 29.03 -11.35 24.82
C GLU A 216 27.75 -10.54 25.15
N SER A 217 26.81 -10.39 24.20
CA SER A 217 25.43 -10.05 24.53
C SER A 217 24.51 -10.32 23.32
N PRO A 218 23.40 -11.07 23.46
CA PRO A 218 22.35 -11.20 22.44
C PRO A 218 21.74 -9.87 22.00
N LEU A 219 21.93 -8.81 22.80
CA LEU A 219 21.47 -7.44 22.56
C LEU A 219 22.52 -6.55 21.85
N LYS A 220 23.71 -7.07 21.54
CA LYS A 220 24.79 -6.32 20.86
C LYS A 220 25.09 -6.84 19.44
N TYR A 221 24.54 -7.99 19.05
CA TYR A 221 24.88 -8.60 17.77
C TYR A 221 23.77 -8.40 16.74
N TYR A 222 24.08 -7.63 15.71
CA TYR A 222 23.29 -7.56 14.48
C TYR A 222 24.06 -8.31 13.39
N PRO A 223 23.49 -9.37 12.80
CA PRO A 223 24.23 -10.16 11.82
C PRO A 223 24.50 -9.37 10.55
N GLU A 224 25.69 -9.60 10.00
CA GLU A 224 26.11 -9.06 8.71
C GLU A 224 25.23 -9.62 7.58
N SER A 225 25.23 -8.94 6.43
CA SER A 225 24.46 -9.35 5.24
C SER A 225 24.74 -10.80 4.84
N GLN A 226 25.98 -11.28 5.02
CA GLN A 226 26.36 -12.65 4.68
C GLN A 226 25.70 -13.70 5.57
N VAL A 227 25.50 -13.43 6.85
CA VAL A 227 24.81 -14.37 7.75
C VAL A 227 23.32 -14.46 7.39
N LYS A 228 22.72 -13.34 6.95
CA LYS A 228 21.32 -13.33 6.50
C LYS A 228 21.14 -14.07 5.18
N ILE A 229 22.08 -13.93 4.25
CA ILE A 229 22.11 -14.68 2.98
C ILE A 229 22.32 -16.17 3.25
N SER A 230 23.29 -16.53 4.10
CA SER A 230 23.55 -17.90 4.54
C SER A 230 22.31 -18.56 5.15
N MET A 231 21.58 -17.83 6.00
CA MET A 231 20.34 -18.30 6.62
C MET A 231 19.23 -18.53 5.60
N ALA A 232 19.00 -17.59 4.68
CA ALA A 232 17.97 -17.73 3.64
C ALA A 232 18.27 -18.91 2.69
N LYS A 233 19.54 -19.07 2.30
CA LYS A 233 19.99 -20.23 1.52
C LYS A 233 19.86 -21.53 2.30
N GLY A 234 20.13 -21.52 3.60
CA GLY A 234 19.98 -22.68 4.48
C GLY A 234 18.54 -23.15 4.56
N ILE A 235 17.58 -22.23 4.75
CA ILE A 235 16.15 -22.57 4.86
C ILE A 235 15.68 -23.32 3.60
N THR A 236 16.04 -22.83 2.43
CA THR A 236 15.58 -23.40 1.15
C THR A 236 16.37 -24.61 0.69
N LYS A 237 17.64 -24.72 1.10
CA LYS A 237 18.43 -25.94 0.91
C LYS A 237 17.87 -27.09 1.75
N ASP A 238 17.55 -26.83 3.01
CA ASP A 238 17.12 -27.87 3.95
C ASP A 238 15.62 -28.19 3.85
N PHE A 239 14.83 -27.25 3.32
CA PHE A 239 13.41 -27.40 3.03
C PHE A 239 13.10 -26.90 1.60
N PRO A 240 13.38 -27.71 0.56
CA PRO A 240 13.15 -27.33 -0.83
C PRO A 240 11.69 -26.95 -1.14
N GLU A 241 10.72 -27.51 -0.42
CA GLU A 241 9.30 -27.16 -0.51
C GLU A 241 8.99 -25.70 -0.14
N LEU A 242 9.91 -25.01 0.54
CA LEU A 242 9.78 -23.60 0.89
C LEU A 242 10.48 -22.67 -0.12
N ALA A 243 11.10 -23.21 -1.17
CA ALA A 243 11.82 -22.42 -2.16
C ALA A 243 10.88 -21.60 -3.06
N ASP A 244 11.34 -20.42 -3.46
CA ASP A 244 10.71 -19.64 -4.51
C ASP A 244 10.88 -20.34 -5.88
N GLU A 245 9.92 -20.16 -6.79
CA GLU A 245 10.09 -20.54 -8.19
C GLU A 245 11.08 -19.59 -8.88
N GLY A 246 12.09 -20.14 -9.58
CA GLY A 246 13.03 -19.39 -10.41
C GLY A 246 14.51 -19.51 -10.00
N ASP A 247 15.35 -18.61 -10.55
CA ASP A 247 16.82 -18.70 -10.48
C ASP A 247 17.40 -18.37 -9.09
N CYS A 248 16.61 -17.77 -8.20
CA CYS A 248 17.02 -17.42 -6.85
C CYS A 248 16.01 -17.97 -5.82
N PRO A 249 16.06 -19.27 -5.49
CA PRO A 249 15.03 -19.96 -4.70
C PRO A 249 14.89 -19.45 -3.26
N TRP A 250 15.78 -18.56 -2.80
CA TRP A 250 15.85 -18.04 -1.43
C TRP A 250 15.55 -16.54 -1.31
N ALA A 251 15.13 -15.87 -2.38
CA ALA A 251 14.97 -14.42 -2.42
C ALA A 251 13.90 -13.91 -1.42
N SER A 252 12.73 -14.55 -1.37
CA SER A 252 11.66 -14.24 -0.43
C SER A 252 12.09 -14.47 1.01
N TRP A 253 12.85 -15.54 1.25
CA TRP A 253 13.41 -15.86 2.56
C TRP A 253 14.44 -14.83 3.02
N LEU A 254 15.28 -14.32 2.13
CA LEU A 254 16.21 -13.24 2.48
C LEU A 254 15.45 -11.98 2.93
N ARG A 255 14.34 -11.63 2.26
CA ARG A 255 13.49 -10.51 2.67
C ARG A 255 12.89 -10.74 4.06
N ILE A 256 12.30 -11.91 4.28
CA ILE A 256 11.72 -12.32 5.58
C ILE A 256 12.76 -12.26 6.71
N VAL A 257 13.95 -12.81 6.46
CA VAL A 257 15.07 -12.81 7.42
C VAL A 257 15.49 -11.36 7.73
N LYS A 258 15.67 -10.51 6.70
CA LYS A 258 16.02 -9.09 6.90
C LYS A 258 15.00 -8.35 7.77
N THR A 259 13.71 -8.45 7.44
CA THR A 259 12.62 -7.81 8.19
C THR A 259 12.57 -8.27 9.65
N LYS A 260 12.80 -9.57 9.91
CA LYS A 260 12.86 -10.10 11.28
C LYS A 260 14.02 -9.50 12.08
N PHE A 261 15.22 -9.46 11.50
CA PHE A 261 16.40 -8.88 12.15
C PHE A 261 16.25 -7.37 12.40
N GLU A 262 15.63 -6.63 11.48
CA GLU A 262 15.30 -5.21 11.65
C GLU A 262 14.29 -4.97 12.78
N THR A 263 13.29 -5.83 12.90
CA THR A 263 12.29 -5.79 14.00
C THR A 263 12.92 -6.06 15.36
N VAL A 264 13.98 -6.87 15.43
CA VAL A 264 14.72 -7.10 16.68
C VAL A 264 15.65 -5.92 16.99
N GLN A 265 16.25 -5.29 15.98
CA GLN A 265 17.10 -4.11 16.12
C GLN A 265 16.36 -2.88 16.66
N SER A 266 15.07 -2.73 16.34
CA SER A 266 14.23 -1.64 16.86
C SER A 266 13.98 -1.74 18.37
N LYS A 267 14.11 -2.94 18.95
CA LYS A 267 13.93 -3.22 20.38
C LYS A 267 15.22 -3.08 21.21
N LEU A 268 16.35 -2.72 20.59
CA LEU A 268 17.64 -2.55 21.29
C LEU A 268 17.84 -1.10 21.79
N PRO A 269 18.39 -0.91 23.02
CA PRO A 269 18.72 0.42 23.56
C PRO A 269 19.70 1.22 22.68
N PRO A 270 19.61 2.57 22.66
CA PRO A 270 20.37 3.45 21.76
C PRO A 270 21.91 3.28 21.83
N GLU A 271 22.43 2.96 23.01
CA GLU A 271 23.87 2.84 23.31
C GLU A 271 24.55 1.64 22.64
N LYS A 272 23.77 0.68 22.13
CA LYS A 272 24.27 -0.62 21.64
C LYS A 272 24.28 -0.75 20.11
N LYS A 273 23.99 0.34 19.37
CA LYS A 273 23.88 0.37 17.89
C LYS A 273 25.18 0.78 17.17
N LYS A 274 26.36 0.45 17.73
CA LYS A 274 27.67 0.65 17.08
C LYS A 274 28.12 -0.67 16.46
N ASN A 275 27.98 -0.82 15.14
CA ASN A 275 28.87 -1.60 14.27
C ASN A 275 28.38 -1.46 12.83
N SER A 276 28.95 -0.51 12.08
CA SER A 276 29.05 -0.51 10.60
C SER A 276 29.32 0.93 10.11
N LYS A 277 30.59 1.33 10.06
CA LYS A 277 31.05 2.32 9.08
C LYS A 277 32.48 1.99 8.69
N ARG A 278 32.65 1.33 7.54
CA ARG A 278 33.88 1.38 6.74
C ARG A 278 33.67 2.40 5.62
N VAL A 279 34.29 3.56 5.83
CA VAL A 279 34.99 4.46 4.89
C VAL A 279 34.69 4.32 3.39
N SER A 280 34.10 5.35 2.78
CA SER A 280 34.82 6.23 1.84
C SER A 280 33.94 7.37 1.32
N SER A 281 34.36 8.61 1.55
CA SER A 281 34.32 9.64 0.52
C SER A 281 35.57 10.50 0.68
N ASP A 282 36.24 10.79 -0.42
CA ASP A 282 37.03 12.01 -0.56
C ASP A 282 36.80 12.59 -1.95
N LYS A 283 36.74 13.91 -1.98
CA LYS A 283 36.17 14.77 -3.02
C LYS A 283 37.19 15.16 -4.10
N SER A 284 36.64 15.34 -5.30
CA SER A 284 36.87 16.39 -6.31
C SER A 284 38.27 16.88 -6.66
N SER A 285 38.56 16.92 -7.97
CA SER A 285 39.07 18.12 -8.65
C SER A 285 39.00 18.02 -10.18
N LYS A 286 38.60 19.13 -10.83
CA LYS A 286 38.62 19.42 -12.28
C LYS A 286 40.02 19.24 -12.91
N ALA A 287 40.08 18.78 -14.18
CA ALA A 287 40.71 19.50 -15.30
C ALA A 287 40.67 18.73 -16.65
N LYS A 288 40.51 19.53 -17.73
CA LYS A 288 40.62 19.29 -19.19
C LYS A 288 41.61 18.19 -19.68
N GLY A 289 41.15 17.42 -20.67
CA GLY A 289 41.70 17.48 -22.04
C GLY A 289 42.43 16.24 -22.62
N LYS A 290 42.03 15.92 -23.87
CA LYS A 290 42.72 15.20 -24.96
C LYS A 290 42.41 13.72 -25.21
N ALA A 291 42.43 13.43 -26.52
CA ALA A 291 41.84 12.31 -27.23
C ALA A 291 42.85 11.20 -27.60
N GLY A 292 42.30 9.97 -27.70
CA GLY A 292 42.70 8.87 -28.60
C GLY A 292 43.82 7.92 -28.13
N PRO A 293 43.97 6.72 -28.74
CA PRO A 293 42.96 5.82 -29.31
C PRO A 293 43.13 4.33 -28.87
N SER A 294 42.07 3.54 -29.12
CA SER A 294 42.01 2.10 -29.46
C SER A 294 43.04 1.10 -28.90
N SER A 295 42.56 0.05 -28.22
CA SER A 295 42.83 -1.33 -28.67
C SER A 295 41.78 -2.32 -28.16
N ALA A 296 41.47 -3.27 -29.02
CA ALA A 296 40.48 -4.32 -28.87
C ALA A 296 40.98 -5.49 -28.02
N GLY A 297 40.04 -6.17 -27.36
CA GLY A 297 40.25 -7.48 -26.74
C GLY A 297 38.90 -8.09 -26.40
N ALA A 298 38.40 -8.95 -27.28
CA ALA A 298 37.12 -9.64 -27.12
C ALA A 298 37.25 -10.89 -26.23
N LYS A 299 36.13 -11.20 -25.56
CA LYS A 299 35.40 -12.49 -25.52
C LYS A 299 35.37 -13.30 -24.20
N ILE A 300 34.11 -13.60 -23.83
CA ILE A 300 33.53 -14.80 -23.18
C ILE A 300 32.99 -14.63 -21.73
N THR A 301 31.67 -14.36 -21.69
CA THR A 301 30.56 -15.11 -21.03
C THR A 301 30.67 -15.48 -19.54
N THR A 302 29.86 -14.84 -18.68
CA THR A 302 28.74 -15.47 -17.93
C THR A 302 27.88 -14.39 -17.25
N SER A 303 26.57 -14.58 -17.31
CA SER A 303 25.49 -13.79 -16.70
C SER A 303 25.48 -13.92 -15.17
N ASP A 304 25.45 -12.81 -14.42
CA ASP A 304 24.29 -12.33 -13.65
C ASP A 304 24.65 -11.18 -12.67
N SER A 305 23.70 -10.28 -12.40
CA SER A 305 23.78 -9.10 -11.49
C SER A 305 24.47 -7.83 -12.03
N GLN A 306 23.79 -7.07 -12.89
CA GLN A 306 24.23 -5.74 -13.34
C GLN A 306 24.09 -4.67 -12.25
N ILE A 307 25.18 -4.39 -11.53
CA ILE A 307 25.50 -3.00 -11.18
C ILE A 307 26.10 -2.43 -12.46
N GLU A 308 25.33 -1.62 -13.20
CA GLU A 308 25.85 -0.96 -14.40
C GLU A 308 27.07 -0.10 -14.02
N PRO A 309 28.16 -0.12 -14.80
CA PRO A 309 29.33 0.73 -14.56
C PRO A 309 28.90 2.19 -14.39
N ASP A 310 29.49 2.90 -13.42
CA ASP A 310 29.19 4.32 -13.15
C ASP A 310 29.28 5.19 -14.43
N ASP A 311 30.13 4.81 -15.39
CA ASP A 311 30.28 5.49 -16.69
C ASP A 311 29.03 5.37 -17.59
N ILE A 312 28.37 4.20 -17.63
CA ILE A 312 27.15 4.00 -18.42
C ILE A 312 25.98 4.77 -17.77
N THR A 313 25.90 4.73 -16.45
CA THR A 313 24.91 5.49 -15.67
C THR A 313 25.07 6.99 -15.91
N ASN A 314 26.29 7.52 -15.86
CA ASN A 314 26.57 8.94 -16.10
C ASN A 314 26.30 9.34 -17.56
N SER A 315 26.63 8.48 -18.53
CA SER A 315 26.31 8.71 -19.93
C SER A 315 24.79 8.80 -20.17
N LYS A 316 24.01 7.87 -19.62
CA LYS A 316 22.54 7.88 -19.72
C LYS A 316 21.92 9.10 -19.03
N LYS A 317 22.44 9.49 -17.86
CA LYS A 317 22.04 10.74 -17.17
C LYS A 317 22.31 11.97 -18.03
N SER A 318 23.50 12.07 -18.62
CA SER A 318 23.85 13.21 -19.49
C SER A 318 22.92 13.27 -20.70
N TRP A 319 22.71 12.13 -21.37
CA TRP A 319 21.81 12.06 -22.52
C TRP A 319 20.37 12.46 -22.16
N MET A 320 19.84 12.01 -21.01
CA MET A 320 18.50 12.41 -20.55
C MET A 320 18.36 13.90 -20.23
N ARG A 321 19.45 14.62 -19.94
CA ARG A 321 19.36 16.08 -19.74
C ARG A 321 19.19 16.83 -21.06
N ASP A 322 19.77 16.30 -22.13
CA ASP A 322 19.75 16.91 -23.46
C ASP A 322 18.58 16.40 -24.31
N ALA A 323 17.96 15.28 -23.92
CA ALA A 323 16.84 14.68 -24.64
C ALA A 323 15.57 15.54 -24.54
N VAL A 324 14.88 15.69 -25.67
CA VAL A 324 13.57 16.36 -25.73
C VAL A 324 12.46 15.33 -25.54
N PRO A 325 11.50 15.54 -24.61
CA PRO A 325 10.42 14.60 -24.37
C PRO A 325 9.40 14.68 -25.52
N THR A 326 9.56 13.81 -26.51
CA THR A 326 8.64 13.64 -27.63
C THR A 326 8.10 12.21 -27.64
N SER A 327 6.98 11.95 -28.31
CA SER A 327 6.43 10.59 -28.42
C SER A 327 7.43 9.61 -29.06
N ARG A 328 8.29 10.09 -29.96
CA ARG A 328 9.35 9.28 -30.59
C ARG A 328 10.45 8.88 -29.61
N ASN A 329 10.79 9.75 -28.66
CA ASN A 329 11.86 9.52 -27.69
C ASN A 329 11.39 8.79 -26.44
N LYS A 330 10.07 8.56 -26.29
CA LYS A 330 9.46 8.02 -25.07
C LYS A 330 10.08 6.69 -24.66
N ASP A 331 10.22 5.75 -25.59
CA ASP A 331 10.79 4.42 -25.30
C ASP A 331 12.28 4.48 -24.94
N GLU A 332 13.02 5.42 -25.53
CA GLU A 332 14.44 5.61 -25.22
C GLU A 332 14.63 6.26 -23.85
N ILE A 333 13.80 7.26 -23.52
CA ILE A 333 13.74 7.87 -22.20
C ILE A 333 13.34 6.84 -21.13
N SER A 334 12.30 6.04 -21.38
CA SER A 334 11.88 4.97 -20.48
C SER A 334 13.02 3.97 -20.24
N ARG A 335 13.73 3.53 -21.30
CA ARG A 335 14.91 2.65 -21.17
C ARG A 335 16.06 3.30 -20.39
N ALA A 336 16.32 4.58 -20.57
CA ALA A 336 17.36 5.30 -19.84
C ALA A 336 17.00 5.45 -18.34
N LEU A 337 15.74 5.76 -18.02
CA LEU A 337 15.23 5.78 -16.65
C LEU A 337 15.29 4.39 -16.02
N HIS A 338 14.90 3.34 -16.76
CA HIS A 338 14.97 1.96 -16.31
C HIS A 338 16.40 1.55 -15.97
N ALA A 339 17.35 1.79 -16.86
CA ALA A 339 18.74 1.44 -16.63
C ALA A 339 19.38 2.16 -15.44
N THR A 340 18.89 3.36 -15.11
CA THR A 340 19.41 4.15 -13.98
C THR A 340 18.60 3.94 -12.69
N TYR A 341 17.59 3.06 -12.70
CA TYR A 341 16.64 2.84 -11.60
C TYR A 341 17.33 2.51 -10.27
N GLN A 342 18.18 1.48 -10.22
CA GLN A 342 18.79 1.04 -8.96
C GLN A 342 19.68 2.12 -8.34
N GLY A 343 20.51 2.77 -9.17
CA GLY A 343 21.38 3.86 -8.72
C GLY A 343 20.56 5.05 -8.20
N ARG A 344 19.53 5.46 -8.95
CA ARG A 344 18.60 6.52 -8.53
C ARG A 344 17.88 6.16 -7.23
N ARG A 345 17.36 4.93 -7.10
CA ARG A 345 16.60 4.55 -5.91
C ARG A 345 17.48 4.50 -4.66
N ASN A 346 18.70 3.98 -4.79
CA ASN A 346 19.68 4.00 -3.72
C ASN A 346 20.04 5.43 -3.30
N TRP A 347 20.23 6.33 -4.26
CA TRP A 347 20.48 7.75 -4.00
C TRP A 347 19.31 8.41 -3.25
N ILE A 348 18.07 8.23 -3.72
CA ILE A 348 16.86 8.79 -3.10
C ILE A 348 16.69 8.31 -1.65
N LEU A 349 16.87 7.01 -1.40
CA LEU A 349 16.68 6.43 -0.06
C LEU A 349 17.78 6.82 0.94
N ASN A 350 19.03 6.89 0.48
CA ASN A 350 20.19 7.12 1.34
C ASN A 350 20.49 8.60 1.56
N GLU A 351 20.42 9.43 0.50
CA GLU A 351 20.79 10.84 0.56
C GLU A 351 19.59 11.75 0.81
N ARG A 352 18.36 11.28 0.54
CA ARG A 352 17.10 12.03 0.68
C ARG A 352 17.15 13.41 0.00
N PRO A 353 17.48 13.45 -1.30
CA PRO A 353 17.39 14.67 -2.11
C PRO A 353 15.95 15.22 -2.13
N THR A 354 15.80 16.51 -2.41
CA THR A 354 14.48 17.11 -2.64
C THR A 354 13.89 16.65 -3.96
N CYS A 355 12.57 16.84 -4.16
CA CYS A 355 11.94 16.56 -5.46
C CYS A 355 12.58 17.38 -6.58
N THR A 356 12.89 18.65 -6.32
CA THR A 356 13.61 19.49 -7.27
C THR A 356 14.96 18.86 -7.64
N ASP A 357 15.78 18.45 -6.67
CA ASP A 357 17.07 17.80 -6.95
C ASP A 357 16.91 16.53 -7.80
N ILE A 358 15.90 15.69 -7.49
CA ILE A 358 15.62 14.46 -8.24
C ILE A 358 15.23 14.79 -9.68
N LEU A 359 14.39 15.79 -9.88
CA LEU A 359 13.89 16.19 -11.19
C LEU A 359 14.91 17.02 -11.98
N GLU A 360 15.91 17.62 -11.33
CA GLU A 360 17.05 18.20 -12.03
C GLU A 360 18.01 17.12 -12.54
N GLU A 361 18.20 16.04 -11.78
CA GLU A 361 19.05 14.93 -12.20
C GLU A 361 18.36 13.96 -13.18
N TYR A 362 17.05 13.78 -13.04
CA TYR A 362 16.21 12.91 -13.86
C TYR A 362 14.96 13.64 -14.36
N PRO A 363 15.12 14.62 -15.28
CA PRO A 363 14.04 15.53 -15.69
C PRO A 363 12.83 14.83 -16.29
N HIS A 364 13.04 13.69 -16.94
CA HIS A 364 11.94 13.00 -17.61
C HIS A 364 11.03 12.19 -16.70
N LEU A 365 11.32 12.04 -15.41
CA LEU A 365 10.34 11.48 -14.47
C LEU A 365 9.03 12.27 -14.49
N ALA A 366 9.10 13.56 -14.77
CA ALA A 366 7.97 14.49 -14.88
C ALA A 366 7.25 14.47 -16.24
N SER A 367 7.80 13.78 -17.24
CA SER A 367 7.32 13.84 -18.63
C SER A 367 6.15 12.88 -18.89
N TYR A 368 5.52 13.03 -20.06
CA TYR A 368 4.47 12.13 -20.55
C TYR A 368 3.30 11.98 -19.59
N GLU A 369 2.78 13.10 -19.09
CA GLU A 369 1.59 13.14 -18.22
C GLU A 369 1.68 12.23 -16.98
N GLY A 370 2.91 12.01 -16.47
CA GLY A 370 3.15 11.17 -15.29
C GLY A 370 3.31 9.67 -15.59
N GLU A 371 3.33 9.26 -16.85
CA GLU A 371 3.60 7.87 -17.23
C GLU A 371 4.95 7.38 -16.71
N MET A 372 5.99 8.22 -16.72
CA MET A 372 7.31 7.85 -16.21
C MET A 372 7.33 7.64 -14.69
N ILE A 373 6.53 8.39 -13.93
CA ILE A 373 6.31 8.14 -12.49
C ILE A 373 5.60 6.80 -12.30
N SER A 374 4.59 6.51 -13.13
CA SER A 374 3.83 5.26 -13.05
C SER A 374 4.69 4.03 -13.37
N GLU A 375 5.57 4.12 -14.36
CA GLU A 375 6.54 3.06 -14.66
C GLU A 375 7.55 2.88 -13.52
N GLU A 376 8.08 3.98 -12.98
CA GLU A 376 9.00 3.95 -11.84
C GLU A 376 8.35 3.31 -10.61
N PHE A 377 7.09 3.68 -10.35
CA PHE A 377 6.28 3.12 -9.28
C PHE A 377 6.03 1.62 -9.46
N SER A 378 5.71 1.17 -10.68
CA SER A 378 5.48 -0.25 -10.97
C SER A 378 6.71 -1.12 -10.70
N ARG A 379 7.91 -0.52 -10.70
CA ARG A 379 9.16 -1.21 -10.30
C ARG A 379 9.33 -1.30 -8.78
N ILE A 380 8.76 -0.35 -8.04
CA ILE A 380 8.75 -0.33 -6.57
C ILE A 380 7.66 -1.28 -6.05
N GLU A 381 6.45 -1.20 -6.61
CA GLU A 381 5.27 -1.97 -6.22
C GLU A 381 4.70 -2.75 -7.43
N PRO A 382 5.32 -3.88 -7.82
CA PRO A 382 4.94 -4.63 -9.03
C PRO A 382 3.58 -5.32 -8.97
N LEU A 383 2.96 -5.39 -7.79
CA LEU A 383 1.66 -6.02 -7.58
C LEU A 383 0.51 -5.00 -7.51
N GLU A 384 0.77 -3.72 -7.82
CA GLU A 384 -0.26 -2.70 -7.87
C GLU A 384 -1.38 -3.10 -8.84
N VAL A 385 -2.62 -3.03 -8.38
CA VAL A 385 -3.78 -3.11 -9.25
C VAL A 385 -4.26 -1.71 -9.59
N ASP A 386 -4.63 -1.51 -10.87
CA ASP A 386 -5.19 -0.25 -11.34
C ASP A 386 -6.39 0.20 -10.48
N ILE A 387 -6.21 1.36 -9.84
CA ILE A 387 -7.20 1.93 -8.92
C ILE A 387 -8.39 2.54 -9.65
N VAL A 388 -8.23 2.97 -10.91
CA VAL A 388 -9.26 3.69 -11.67
C VAL A 388 -10.55 2.87 -11.78
N PRO A 389 -10.55 1.65 -12.34
CA PRO A 389 -11.78 0.86 -12.47
C PRO A 389 -12.33 0.41 -11.10
N ARG A 390 -11.47 0.25 -10.09
CA ARG A 390 -11.90 -0.13 -8.74
C ARG A 390 -12.63 1.01 -8.05
N PHE A 391 -12.08 2.22 -8.14
CA PHE A 391 -12.67 3.40 -7.55
C PHE A 391 -13.98 3.81 -8.23
N LYS A 392 -14.03 3.78 -9.58
CA LYS A 392 -15.26 4.04 -10.34
C LYS A 392 -16.42 3.15 -9.85
N LYS A 393 -16.17 1.87 -9.62
CA LYS A 393 -17.18 0.90 -9.14
C LYS A 393 -17.73 1.19 -7.74
N ILE A 394 -17.01 1.93 -6.91
CA ILE A 394 -17.38 2.18 -5.51
C ILE A 394 -17.74 3.64 -5.24
N ALA A 395 -17.50 4.56 -6.17
CA ALA A 395 -17.68 5.99 -6.02
C ALA A 395 -19.12 6.34 -5.62
N ASN A 396 -20.12 5.86 -6.36
CA ASN A 396 -21.53 6.04 -6.06
C ASN A 396 -21.90 5.56 -4.64
N TYR A 397 -21.32 4.46 -4.16
CA TYR A 397 -21.58 3.95 -2.82
C TYR A 397 -20.91 4.79 -1.72
N ILE A 398 -19.78 5.45 -1.99
CA ILE A 398 -19.19 6.44 -1.08
C ILE A 398 -20.11 7.66 -0.97
N VAL A 399 -20.60 8.16 -2.10
CA VAL A 399 -21.55 9.28 -2.16
C VAL A 399 -22.84 8.93 -1.42
N LYS A 400 -23.43 7.76 -1.70
CA LYS A 400 -24.61 7.23 -1.00
C LYS A 400 -24.37 7.03 0.50
N HIS A 401 -23.18 6.57 0.90
CA HIS A 401 -22.85 6.49 2.32
C HIS A 401 -22.85 7.87 2.96
N CYS A 402 -22.25 8.87 2.30
CA CYS A 402 -22.22 10.25 2.78
C CYS A 402 -23.63 10.84 2.93
N SER A 403 -24.51 10.62 1.95
CA SER A 403 -25.89 11.14 2.03
C SER A 403 -26.68 10.59 3.21
N LEU A 404 -26.35 9.37 3.67
CA LEU A 404 -26.96 8.76 4.85
C LEU A 404 -26.37 9.27 6.17
N VAL A 405 -25.04 9.45 6.26
CA VAL A 405 -24.37 9.78 7.53
C VAL A 405 -24.11 11.27 7.74
N LYS A 406 -24.02 12.06 6.66
CA LYS A 406 -23.78 13.51 6.66
C LYS A 406 -24.54 14.19 5.49
N PRO A 407 -25.88 14.31 5.58
CA PRO A 407 -26.72 14.83 4.49
C PRO A 407 -26.36 16.27 4.06
N ASP A 408 -26.02 17.14 5.01
CA ASP A 408 -25.65 18.53 4.74
C ASP A 408 -24.40 18.63 3.86
N MET A 409 -23.40 17.81 4.18
CA MET A 409 -22.17 17.71 3.41
C MET A 409 -22.45 17.19 2.00
N PHE A 410 -23.24 16.13 1.87
CA PHE A 410 -23.64 15.62 0.57
C PHE A 410 -24.33 16.70 -0.28
N THR A 411 -25.24 17.49 0.32
CA THR A 411 -25.94 18.58 -0.36
C THR A 411 -24.96 19.64 -0.88
N GLU A 412 -23.99 20.04 -0.06
CA GLU A 412 -22.94 20.98 -0.46
C GLU A 412 -22.13 20.43 -1.66
N VAL A 413 -21.66 19.17 -1.59
CA VAL A 413 -20.86 18.56 -2.67
C VAL A 413 -21.66 18.44 -3.95
N ASN A 414 -22.91 17.99 -3.85
CA ASN A 414 -23.79 17.76 -4.98
C ASN A 414 -24.16 19.07 -5.69
N ALA A 415 -24.16 20.20 -4.97
CA ALA A 415 -24.33 21.52 -5.57
C ALA A 415 -23.07 22.05 -6.27
N LEU A 416 -21.89 21.52 -5.95
CA LEU A 416 -20.60 22.01 -6.46
C LEU A 416 -20.02 21.19 -7.61
N PHE A 417 -20.38 19.90 -7.71
CA PHE A 417 -19.79 18.96 -8.66
C PHE A 417 -20.85 17.99 -9.18
N ASP A 418 -20.93 17.82 -10.50
CA ASP A 418 -21.89 16.91 -11.14
C ASP A 418 -21.32 15.51 -11.43
N ILE A 419 -20.04 15.27 -11.11
CA ILE A 419 -19.32 14.04 -11.43
C ILE A 419 -19.16 13.19 -10.17
N GLU A 420 -19.81 12.03 -10.11
CA GLU A 420 -19.84 11.16 -8.93
C GLU A 420 -18.45 10.77 -8.41
N GLU A 421 -17.49 10.45 -9.28
CA GLU A 421 -16.14 10.09 -8.84
C GLU A 421 -15.41 11.27 -8.19
N LEU A 422 -15.63 12.48 -8.71
CA LEU A 422 -15.08 13.69 -8.13
C LEU A 422 -15.76 13.96 -6.78
N GLN A 423 -17.10 13.86 -6.71
CA GLN A 423 -17.85 13.98 -5.46
C GLN A 423 -17.32 13.02 -4.39
N ALA A 424 -17.21 11.72 -4.72
CA ALA A 424 -16.68 10.70 -3.84
C ALA A 424 -15.26 11.05 -3.35
N LEU A 425 -14.40 11.51 -4.26
CA LEU A 425 -13.03 11.89 -3.93
C LEU A 425 -12.96 13.06 -2.95
N VAL A 426 -13.73 14.12 -3.17
CA VAL A 426 -13.71 15.31 -2.30
C VAL A 426 -14.37 15.05 -0.94
N LEU A 427 -15.26 14.06 -0.87
CA LEU A 427 -15.89 13.58 0.37
C LEU A 427 -14.95 12.73 1.23
N LEU A 428 -14.07 11.94 0.61
CA LEU A 428 -13.19 11.00 1.33
C LEU A 428 -12.41 11.64 2.50
N PRO A 429 -11.73 12.79 2.35
CA PRO A 429 -11.05 13.44 3.46
C PRO A 429 -11.92 13.71 4.70
N LYS A 430 -13.23 13.93 4.51
CA LYS A 430 -14.19 14.23 5.59
C LYS A 430 -14.83 12.97 6.18
N LEU A 431 -14.97 11.92 5.38
CA LEU A 431 -15.44 10.60 5.83
C LEU A 431 -14.34 9.84 6.57
N LEU A 432 -13.09 10.00 6.12
CA LEU A 432 -11.90 9.36 6.68
C LEU A 432 -11.12 10.26 7.64
N THR A 433 -11.76 11.30 8.20
CA THR A 433 -11.09 12.28 9.06
C THR A 433 -10.31 11.58 10.17
N LEU A 434 -8.98 11.68 10.12
CA LEU A 434 -8.13 11.23 11.20
C LEU A 434 -8.13 12.29 12.31
N THR A 435 -8.57 11.91 13.50
CA THR A 435 -8.26 12.67 14.71
C THR A 435 -6.78 12.43 15.03
N LEU A 436 -5.95 13.46 14.80
CA LEU A 436 -4.57 13.42 15.28
C LEU A 436 -4.61 13.36 16.81
N ASN A 437 -4.12 12.26 17.38
CA ASN A 437 -3.97 12.15 18.82
C ASN A 437 -2.82 13.05 19.27
N SER A 438 -3.13 14.08 20.06
CA SER A 438 -2.17 15.07 20.57
C SER A 438 -1.05 14.46 21.43
N LYS A 439 -1.23 13.25 21.95
CA LYS A 439 -0.22 12.54 22.75
C LYS A 439 0.79 11.75 21.92
N THR A 440 0.41 11.31 20.72
CA THR A 440 1.23 10.40 19.89
C THR A 440 1.68 11.02 18.58
N ALA A 441 1.02 12.09 18.12
CA ALA A 441 1.41 12.78 16.90
C ALA A 441 2.68 13.60 17.12
N PRO A 442 3.60 13.62 16.14
CA PRO A 442 4.73 14.54 16.14
C PRO A 442 4.25 16.00 16.33
N GLN A 443 4.99 16.76 17.14
CA GLN A 443 4.60 18.13 17.52
C GLN A 443 4.46 19.05 16.29
N ASP A 444 5.34 18.90 15.30
CA ASP A 444 5.30 19.59 14.02
C ASP A 444 4.01 19.28 13.22
N HIS A 445 3.53 18.04 13.27
CA HIS A 445 2.25 17.69 12.63
C HIS A 445 1.06 18.33 13.35
N LEU A 446 1.09 18.40 14.68
CA LEU A 446 0.04 19.05 15.47
C LEU A 446 0.02 20.57 15.25
N GLU A 447 1.19 21.18 15.13
CA GLU A 447 1.33 22.60 14.78
C GLU A 447 0.82 22.86 13.37
N HIS A 448 1.23 22.06 12.38
CA HIS A 448 0.69 22.14 11.03
C HIS A 448 -0.84 21.97 11.02
N PHE A 449 -1.36 21.03 11.82
CA PHE A 449 -2.79 20.83 11.96
C PHE A 449 -3.49 22.09 12.47
N LYS A 450 -3.03 22.64 13.58
CA LYS A 450 -3.63 23.84 14.17
C LYS A 450 -3.59 25.03 13.20
N LEU A 451 -2.49 25.18 12.47
CA LEU A 451 -2.27 26.31 11.57
C LEU A 451 -3.13 26.26 10.30
N PHE A 452 -3.31 25.07 9.72
CA PHE A 452 -4.04 24.91 8.45
C PHE A 452 -5.42 24.28 8.62
N LYS A 453 -5.91 24.21 9.87
CA LYS A 453 -7.20 23.60 10.21
C LYS A 453 -8.31 24.13 9.31
N GLU A 454 -8.41 25.45 9.14
CA GLU A 454 -9.45 26.06 8.30
C GLU A 454 -9.32 25.67 6.83
N SER A 455 -8.13 25.79 6.22
CA SER A 455 -7.89 25.41 4.82
C SER A 455 -8.19 23.93 4.56
N ILE A 456 -7.84 23.06 5.50
CA ILE A 456 -8.08 21.62 5.40
C ILE A 456 -9.57 21.29 5.66
N GLN A 457 -10.24 22.10 6.48
CA GLN A 457 -11.67 22.01 6.74
C GLN A 457 -12.53 22.59 5.61
N LYS A 458 -11.98 23.40 4.69
CA LYS A 458 -12.69 23.84 3.48
C LYS A 458 -13.07 22.67 2.56
N PHE A 459 -14.00 22.95 1.66
CA PHE A 459 -14.51 22.02 0.67
C PHE A 459 -14.20 22.52 -0.75
N PRO A 460 -13.45 21.76 -1.59
CA PRO A 460 -12.68 20.56 -1.25
C PRO A 460 -11.50 20.86 -0.32
N SER A 461 -10.87 19.81 0.25
CA SER A 461 -9.67 19.97 1.08
C SER A 461 -8.49 20.44 0.24
N SER A 462 -7.88 21.57 0.60
CA SER A 462 -6.73 22.15 -0.11
C SER A 462 -5.50 21.26 -0.14
N ALA A 463 -5.37 20.34 0.83
CA ALA A 463 -4.27 19.40 0.91
C ALA A 463 -4.35 18.30 -0.16
N LEU A 464 -5.53 18.13 -0.77
CA LEU A 464 -5.77 17.14 -1.81
C LEU A 464 -5.93 17.81 -3.18
N LEU A 465 -6.85 18.78 -3.27
CA LEU A 465 -7.28 19.39 -4.52
C LEU A 465 -7.49 20.89 -4.31
N GLN A 466 -6.80 21.69 -5.12
CA GLN A 466 -6.96 23.15 -5.19
C GLN A 466 -7.55 23.50 -6.55
N ILE A 467 -8.67 24.23 -6.54
CA ILE A 467 -9.38 24.66 -7.73
C ILE A 467 -9.05 26.14 -7.96
N VAL A 468 -8.55 26.47 -9.15
CA VAL A 468 -8.16 27.83 -9.53
C VAL A 468 -8.77 28.23 -10.87
N PRO A 469 -8.95 29.54 -11.13
CA PRO A 469 -9.45 30.00 -12.42
C PRO A 469 -8.56 29.55 -13.58
N GLU A 470 -9.17 29.25 -14.72
CA GLU A 470 -8.42 29.04 -15.97
C GLU A 470 -7.61 30.30 -16.33
N GLY A 471 -6.40 30.11 -16.85
CA GLY A 471 -5.44 31.20 -17.11
C GLY A 471 -4.51 31.51 -15.92
N THR A 472 -4.69 30.85 -14.77
CA THR A 472 -3.71 30.90 -13.68
C THR A 472 -2.37 30.37 -14.16
N ASP A 473 -1.28 31.10 -13.85
CA ASP A 473 0.08 30.61 -14.06
C ASP A 473 0.39 29.47 -13.08
N VAL A 474 0.29 28.25 -13.59
CA VAL A 474 0.39 27.01 -12.81
C VAL A 474 1.83 26.76 -12.33
N GLU A 475 2.84 27.32 -13.01
CA GLU A 475 4.24 27.18 -12.60
C GLU A 475 4.54 28.02 -11.37
N SER A 476 4.11 29.29 -11.37
CA SER A 476 4.33 30.21 -10.24
C SER A 476 3.30 30.08 -9.11
N TYR A 477 2.24 29.28 -9.28
CA TYR A 477 1.22 29.09 -8.25
C TYR A 477 1.77 28.41 -6.98
N ASP A 478 1.85 29.12 -5.87
CA ASP A 478 2.16 28.50 -4.57
C ASP A 478 0.90 27.88 -3.94
N SER A 479 1.06 26.72 -3.29
CA SER A 479 -0.03 26.11 -2.51
C SER A 479 -0.56 27.11 -1.48
N VAL A 480 -1.88 27.12 -1.26
CA VAL A 480 -2.48 27.87 -0.15
C VAL A 480 -2.00 27.41 1.24
N GLU A 481 -1.31 26.27 1.30
CA GLU A 481 -0.66 25.71 2.50
C GLU A 481 0.83 26.08 2.61
N THR A 482 1.43 26.63 1.55
CA THR A 482 2.83 27.07 1.57
C THR A 482 2.95 28.43 2.28
N ARG A 483 3.81 28.52 3.29
CA ARG A 483 4.24 29.80 3.88
C ARG A 483 5.54 30.28 3.25
N LYS A 484 5.69 31.59 3.10
CA LYS A 484 6.96 32.23 2.69
C LYS A 484 8.08 32.05 3.72
N ASP A 485 7.73 31.87 4.99
CA ASP A 485 8.68 31.98 6.12
C ASP A 485 9.00 30.64 6.80
N ILE A 486 8.33 29.54 6.42
CA ILE A 486 8.57 28.20 6.97
C ILE A 486 8.71 27.25 5.79
N PRO A 487 9.81 26.48 5.69
CA PRO A 487 9.87 25.39 4.72
C PRO A 487 8.85 24.34 5.13
N SER A 488 7.64 24.47 4.59
CA SER A 488 6.57 23.50 4.80
C SER A 488 7.01 22.19 4.15
N PRO A 489 6.76 21.03 4.78
CA PRO A 489 7.04 19.76 4.13
C PRO A 489 6.30 19.71 2.79
N MET A 490 7.02 19.34 1.75
CA MET A 490 6.51 19.38 0.38
C MET A 490 5.59 18.19 0.16
N PHE A 491 4.28 18.44 0.13
CA PHE A 491 3.29 17.42 -0.16
C PHE A 491 2.80 17.60 -1.60
N PRO A 492 2.84 16.55 -2.42
CA PRO A 492 2.13 16.51 -3.68
C PRO A 492 0.66 16.87 -3.48
N PHE A 493 0.15 17.78 -4.30
CA PHE A 493 -1.28 18.12 -4.32
C PHE A 493 -1.76 18.31 -5.76
N LEU A 494 -3.07 18.15 -5.95
CA LEU A 494 -3.70 18.34 -7.24
C LEU A 494 -4.13 19.80 -7.40
N LEU A 495 -3.87 20.35 -8.58
CA LEU A 495 -4.28 21.68 -8.98
C LEU A 495 -5.16 21.56 -10.23
N TRP A 496 -6.39 22.04 -10.15
CA TRP A 496 -7.33 22.02 -11.26
C TRP A 496 -7.65 23.43 -11.72
N THR A 497 -7.21 23.76 -12.94
CA THR A 497 -7.54 25.04 -13.57
C THR A 497 -8.84 24.88 -14.36
N THR A 498 -9.90 25.56 -13.95
CA THR A 498 -11.24 25.42 -14.53
C THR A 498 -12.02 26.74 -14.50
N LYS A 499 -12.98 26.91 -15.40
CA LYS A 499 -13.96 28.02 -15.40
C LYS A 499 -15.30 27.62 -14.80
N ASP A 500 -15.68 26.35 -14.94
CA ASP A 500 -17.04 25.85 -14.78
C ASP A 500 -17.14 24.66 -13.82
N ARG A 501 -16.00 24.15 -13.30
CA ARG A 501 -15.91 22.92 -12.49
C ARG A 501 -16.45 21.66 -13.20
N LEU A 502 -16.45 21.68 -14.52
CA LEU A 502 -16.84 20.56 -15.38
C LEU A 502 -15.73 20.22 -16.37
N SER A 503 -15.03 21.24 -16.85
CA SER A 503 -13.92 21.12 -17.79
C SER A 503 -12.68 21.86 -17.28
N GLY A 504 -11.50 21.46 -17.75
CA GLY A 504 -10.26 22.16 -17.40
C GLY A 504 -9.02 21.31 -17.51
N LYS A 505 -7.92 21.77 -16.93
CA LYS A 505 -6.65 21.03 -16.90
C LYS A 505 -6.29 20.68 -15.48
N MET A 506 -5.98 19.41 -15.24
CA MET A 506 -5.56 18.92 -13.94
C MET A 506 -4.06 18.72 -13.94
N TYR A 507 -3.43 19.20 -12.87
CA TYR A 507 -1.99 19.15 -12.68
C TYR A 507 -1.66 18.51 -11.34
N LEU A 508 -0.52 17.81 -11.30
CA LEU A 508 0.11 17.38 -10.06
C LEU A 508 1.22 18.39 -9.75
N LYS A 509 1.12 19.06 -8.61
CA LYS A 509 2.14 19.99 -8.13
C LYS A 509 2.97 19.34 -7.03
N ILE A 510 4.29 19.31 -7.23
CA ILE A 510 5.25 18.78 -6.27
C ILE A 510 6.43 19.74 -6.22
N ASP A 511 6.67 20.34 -5.05
CA ASP A 511 7.73 21.36 -4.91
C ASP A 511 7.49 22.51 -5.92
N LYS A 512 8.53 22.97 -6.60
CA LYS A 512 8.46 23.98 -7.68
C LYS A 512 8.08 23.42 -9.04
N LYS A 513 7.68 22.15 -9.13
CA LYS A 513 7.41 21.47 -10.39
C LYS A 513 5.92 21.17 -10.52
N THR A 514 5.43 21.34 -11.74
CA THR A 514 4.04 21.13 -12.10
C THR A 514 4.01 20.17 -13.28
N PHE A 515 3.18 19.14 -13.19
CA PHE A 515 2.99 18.14 -14.25
C PHE A 515 1.54 18.20 -14.71
N LEU A 516 1.31 18.35 -16.01
CA LEU A 516 -0.03 18.12 -16.56
C LEU A 516 -0.37 16.64 -16.41
N VAL A 517 -1.52 16.33 -15.81
CA VAL A 517 -2.04 14.96 -15.74
C VAL A 517 -3.00 14.69 -16.90
N GLY A 518 -3.78 15.69 -17.28
CA GLY A 518 -4.72 15.59 -18.39
C GLY A 518 -5.72 16.74 -18.42
N SER A 519 -6.52 16.76 -19.48
CA SER A 519 -7.60 17.73 -19.66
C SER A 519 -8.94 17.09 -19.33
N VAL A 520 -9.57 17.55 -18.25
CA VAL A 520 -10.88 17.15 -17.77
C VAL A 520 -11.94 17.68 -18.72
N ASP A 521 -12.83 16.80 -19.18
CA ASP A 521 -14.05 17.12 -19.90
C ASP A 521 -15.23 16.29 -19.34
N ASN A 522 -16.46 16.60 -19.79
CA ASN A 522 -17.68 15.96 -19.29
C ASN A 522 -17.72 14.44 -19.46
N VAL A 523 -16.91 13.87 -20.36
CA VAL A 523 -16.91 12.43 -20.67
C VAL A 523 -15.86 11.69 -19.84
N ASN A 524 -14.69 12.31 -19.62
CA ASN A 524 -13.55 11.66 -18.99
C ASN A 524 -13.22 12.19 -17.57
N ALA A 525 -14.00 13.14 -17.04
CA ALA A 525 -13.63 13.84 -15.82
C ALA A 525 -13.35 12.91 -14.64
N GLY A 526 -14.25 11.96 -14.38
CA GLY A 526 -14.07 11.00 -13.30
C GLY A 526 -12.79 10.18 -13.45
N GLU A 527 -12.43 9.81 -14.68
CA GLU A 527 -11.21 9.06 -14.97
C GLU A 527 -9.94 9.86 -14.71
N ILE A 528 -9.87 11.09 -15.22
CA ILE A 528 -8.67 11.93 -15.10
C ILE A 528 -8.44 12.31 -13.64
N VAL A 529 -9.52 12.61 -12.90
CA VAL A 529 -9.45 12.90 -11.47
C VAL A 529 -8.87 11.73 -10.68
N ILE A 530 -9.33 10.50 -10.94
CA ILE A 530 -8.79 9.32 -10.24
C ILE A 530 -7.34 9.04 -10.67
N LYS A 531 -7.01 9.20 -11.96
CA LYS A 531 -5.63 9.08 -12.46
C LYS A 531 -4.70 10.08 -11.78
N ALA A 532 -5.16 11.32 -11.58
CA ALA A 532 -4.38 12.35 -10.89
C ALA A 532 -4.10 11.97 -9.43
N ILE A 533 -5.09 11.45 -8.71
CA ILE A 533 -4.91 10.92 -7.35
C ILE A 533 -3.97 9.72 -7.33
N ALA A 534 -4.12 8.79 -8.28
CA ALA A 534 -3.23 7.64 -8.42
C ALA A 534 -1.79 8.13 -8.58
N LEU A 535 -1.57 9.09 -9.48
CA LEU A 535 -0.27 9.65 -9.75
C LEU A 535 0.31 10.38 -8.51
N ALA A 536 -0.51 11.14 -7.78
CA ALA A 536 -0.10 11.78 -6.53
C ALA A 536 0.35 10.75 -5.50
N MET A 537 -0.42 9.67 -5.31
CA MET A 537 -0.04 8.55 -4.45
C MET A 537 1.28 7.92 -4.90
N LYS A 538 1.45 7.61 -6.20
CA LYS A 538 2.67 7.02 -6.77
C LYS A 538 3.88 7.93 -6.58
N ALA A 539 3.70 9.23 -6.71
CA ALA A 539 4.76 10.21 -6.51
C ALA A 539 5.32 10.17 -5.07
N HIS A 540 4.48 9.91 -4.06
CA HIS A 540 4.98 9.71 -2.69
C HIS A 540 5.98 8.56 -2.58
N PHE A 541 5.77 7.45 -3.29
CA PHE A 541 6.69 6.32 -3.28
C PHE A 541 7.95 6.60 -4.11
N VAL A 542 7.76 7.13 -5.33
CA VAL A 542 8.84 7.42 -6.28
C VAL A 542 9.84 8.42 -5.69
N PHE A 543 9.35 9.53 -5.14
CA PHE A 543 10.18 10.58 -4.55
C PHE A 543 10.45 10.38 -3.05
N ASN A 544 9.95 9.30 -2.44
CA ASN A 544 10.13 8.99 -1.02
C ASN A 544 9.62 10.12 -0.09
N LEU A 545 8.40 10.59 -0.33
CA LEU A 545 7.76 11.68 0.40
C LEU A 545 6.80 11.14 1.45
N ALA A 546 6.76 11.78 2.61
CA ALA A 546 5.74 11.51 3.62
C ALA A 546 4.36 11.98 3.12
N TYR A 547 3.29 11.27 3.50
CA TYR A 547 1.94 11.76 3.29
C TYR A 547 1.66 12.99 4.14
N HIS A 548 0.83 13.89 3.62
CA HIS A 548 0.27 14.96 4.41
C HIS A 548 -0.48 14.36 5.63
N PRO A 549 -0.24 14.83 6.88
CA PRO A 549 -0.76 14.19 8.08
C PRO A 549 -2.27 13.91 8.08
N TYR A 550 -3.04 14.80 7.44
CA TYR A 550 -4.49 14.67 7.30
C TYR A 550 -4.94 13.78 6.15
N MET A 551 -4.13 13.68 5.10
CA MET A 551 -4.46 12.86 3.93
C MET A 551 -4.01 11.42 4.13
N ARG A 552 -3.36 11.09 5.25
CA ARG A 552 -2.86 9.75 5.52
C ARG A 552 -3.94 8.66 5.43
N ALA A 553 -5.15 8.89 5.94
CA ALA A 553 -6.22 7.90 5.80
C ALA A 553 -6.76 7.82 4.37
N VAL A 554 -6.76 8.93 3.65
CA VAL A 554 -7.16 8.98 2.23
C VAL A 554 -6.18 8.17 1.39
N PHE A 555 -4.87 8.41 1.53
CA PHE A 555 -3.87 7.61 0.82
C PHE A 555 -3.85 6.15 1.28
N ASN A 556 -4.03 5.87 2.57
CA ASN A 556 -4.19 4.49 3.06
C ASN A 556 -5.38 3.77 2.41
N TYR A 557 -6.49 4.48 2.20
CA TYR A 557 -7.65 3.96 1.47
C TYR A 557 -7.28 3.60 0.02
N PHE A 558 -6.59 4.49 -0.69
CA PHE A 558 -6.12 4.22 -2.05
C PHE A 558 -5.08 3.10 -2.14
N GLU A 559 -4.16 2.99 -1.18
CA GLU A 559 -3.23 1.86 -1.09
C GLU A 559 -3.97 0.52 -0.91
N CYS A 560 -5.04 0.50 -0.11
CA CYS A 560 -5.87 -0.70 0.06
C CYS A 560 -6.60 -1.04 -1.24
N LEU A 561 -7.14 -0.04 -1.95
CA LEU A 561 -7.76 -0.24 -3.27
C LEU A 561 -6.75 -0.74 -4.30
N ALA A 562 -5.50 -0.28 -4.24
CA ALA A 562 -4.42 -0.71 -5.11
C ALA A 562 -3.88 -2.11 -4.74
N GLY A 563 -4.26 -2.67 -3.58
CA GLY A 563 -3.74 -3.94 -3.08
C GLY A 563 -2.33 -3.86 -2.48
N ILE A 564 -1.79 -2.64 -2.31
CA ILE A 564 -0.46 -2.39 -1.72
C ILE A 564 -0.52 -2.60 -0.20
N ASN A 565 -1.60 -2.16 0.44
CA ASN A 565 -1.76 -2.22 1.89
C ASN A 565 -2.89 -3.18 2.29
N GLN A 566 -2.53 -4.25 3.00
CA GLN A 566 -3.48 -5.27 3.48
C GLN A 566 -4.01 -4.99 4.89
N ASN A 567 -3.43 -4.02 5.60
CA ASN A 567 -3.78 -3.66 6.96
C ASN A 567 -4.30 -2.21 7.00
N PRO A 568 -5.53 -1.97 6.51
CA PRO A 568 -6.14 -0.64 6.53
C PRO A 568 -6.20 -0.06 7.94
N LEU A 569 -6.10 1.25 8.04
CA LEU A 569 -6.43 1.97 9.27
C LEU A 569 -7.87 1.64 9.70
N VAL A 570 -8.17 1.72 10.99
CA VAL A 570 -9.50 1.39 11.52
C VAL A 570 -10.60 2.23 10.86
N THR A 571 -10.35 3.51 10.61
CA THR A 571 -11.29 4.41 9.91
C THR A 571 -11.55 3.97 8.48
N VAL A 572 -10.49 3.56 7.75
CA VAL A 572 -10.57 3.01 6.39
C VAL A 572 -11.33 1.69 6.39
N SER A 573 -11.06 0.81 7.35
CA SER A 573 -11.76 -0.47 7.52
C SER A 573 -13.26 -0.29 7.75
N LYS A 574 -13.63 0.67 8.60
CA LYS A 574 -15.03 1.01 8.89
C LYS A 574 -15.75 1.55 7.65
N LEU A 575 -15.12 2.48 6.92
CA LEU A 575 -15.70 2.99 5.68
C LEU A 575 -15.85 1.87 4.64
N ASN A 576 -14.82 1.02 4.46
CA ASN A 576 -14.88 -0.12 3.54
C ASN A 576 -15.98 -1.12 3.91
N ALA A 577 -16.22 -1.36 5.20
CA ALA A 577 -17.33 -2.21 5.64
C ALA A 577 -18.69 -1.57 5.33
N ALA A 578 -18.85 -0.27 5.61
CA ALA A 578 -20.09 0.46 5.35
C ALA A 578 -20.42 0.54 3.85
N VAL A 579 -19.42 0.84 3.02
CA VAL A 579 -19.56 0.86 1.55
C VAL A 579 -19.92 -0.53 1.03
N ARG A 580 -19.26 -1.59 1.48
CA ARG A 580 -19.60 -2.98 1.07
C ARG A 580 -21.03 -3.38 1.45
N ALA A 581 -21.51 -2.97 2.63
CA ALA A 581 -22.89 -3.23 3.04
C ALA A 581 -23.92 -2.51 2.15
N LEU A 582 -23.55 -1.42 1.49
CA LEU A 582 -24.40 -0.74 0.51
C LEU A 582 -24.34 -1.37 -0.89
N VAL A 583 -23.28 -2.11 -1.22
CA VAL A 583 -23.15 -2.86 -2.48
C VAL A 583 -23.99 -4.13 -2.46
N GLN A 584 -24.13 -4.75 -1.29
CA GLN A 584 -24.89 -6.00 -1.09
C GLN A 584 -26.40 -5.78 -1.00
N LYS A 585 -26.85 -4.53 -0.85
CA LYS A 585 -28.25 -4.11 -0.84
C LYS A 585 -28.62 -3.54 -2.20
#